data_AF-A0A8T8I696-F1
#
_entry.id   AF-A0A8T8I696-F1
#
_cell.length_a   1.000
_cell.length_b   1.000
_cell.length_c   1.000
_cell.angle_alpha   90.00
_cell.angle_beta   90.00
_cell.angle_gamma   90.00
#
_symmetry.space_group_name_H-M   'P 1'
#
loop_
_entity.id
_entity.type
_entity.pdbx_description
1 polymer ?
#
loop_
_entity_poly.entity_id
_entity_poly.type
_entity_poly.pdbx_seq_one_letter_code
_entity_poly.pdbx_strand_id
1 'polypeptide(L)'
;MELRVQDGRAVLAGRDDEGEREVDPHTLPLGAGLAEALHEWAKVAEAVLRTDPPADGAAGALVARRGRQLAGRVAADMGAPVAYTDPVTGEQHVVEAAPDP
;
A
#
# COMPACT_ATOMS: atom_id res chain seq x y z
N MET A 1 10.49 3.35 3.45
CA MET A 1 9.63 3.00 2.31
C MET A 1 8.18 3.26 2.69
N GLU A 2 7.38 3.71 1.76
CA GLU A 2 5.96 4.05 1.90
C GLU A 2 5.15 3.31 0.83
N LEU A 3 4.17 2.50 1.21
CA LEU A 3 3.16 1.96 0.32
C LEU A 3 2.02 2.97 0.17
N ARG A 4 1.75 3.39 -1.08
CA ARG A 4 0.63 4.27 -1.41
C ARG A 4 -0.03 3.89 -2.74
N VAL A 5 -1.23 4.42 -2.96
CA VAL A 5 -1.91 4.38 -4.25
C VAL A 5 -1.54 5.62 -5.03
N GLN A 6 -1.06 5.45 -6.27
CA GLN A 6 -0.77 6.52 -7.20
C GLN A 6 -1.44 6.20 -8.54
N ASP A 7 -2.40 7.02 -8.96
CA ASP A 7 -3.12 6.88 -10.24
C ASP A 7 -3.64 5.44 -10.50
N GLY A 8 -4.25 4.84 -9.47
CA GLY A 8 -4.81 3.47 -9.52
C GLY A 8 -3.78 2.35 -9.44
N ARG A 9 -2.50 2.66 -9.20
CA ARG A 9 -1.41 1.70 -9.08
C ARG A 9 -0.87 1.69 -7.66
N ALA A 10 -0.42 0.53 -7.21
CA ALA A 10 0.35 0.47 -5.98
C ALA A 10 1.79 0.87 -6.29
N VAL A 11 2.36 1.75 -5.49
CA VAL A 11 3.77 2.14 -5.56
C VAL A 11 4.39 2.03 -4.18
N LEU A 12 5.68 1.72 -4.16
CA LEU A 12 6.51 1.86 -2.97
C LEU A 12 7.41 3.08 -3.15
N ALA A 13 7.14 4.15 -2.40
CA ALA A 13 7.96 5.34 -2.40
C ALA A 13 9.10 5.20 -1.38
N GLY A 14 10.31 5.51 -1.79
CA GLY A 14 11.50 5.55 -0.96
C GLY A 14 12.25 6.85 -1.15
N ARG A 15 13.21 7.13 -0.28
CA ARG A 15 14.18 8.19 -0.49
C ARG A 15 15.56 7.58 -0.70
N ASP A 16 16.23 7.97 -1.76
CA ASP A 16 17.63 7.66 -2.04
C ASP A 16 18.46 8.96 -2.15
N ASP A 17 19.72 8.85 -2.58
CA ASP A 17 20.65 9.98 -2.71
C ASP A 17 20.17 11.01 -3.77
N GLU A 18 19.26 10.62 -4.65
CA GLU A 18 18.73 11.43 -5.75
C GLU A 18 17.38 12.07 -5.41
N GLY A 19 16.72 11.60 -4.34
CA GLY A 19 15.50 12.19 -3.80
C GLY A 19 14.42 11.17 -3.50
N GLU A 20 13.16 11.58 -3.55
CA GLU A 20 12.04 10.65 -3.48
C GLU A 20 11.87 9.90 -4.80
N ARG A 21 11.71 8.58 -4.71
CA ARG A 21 11.55 7.69 -5.85
C ARG A 21 10.42 6.72 -5.60
N GLU A 22 9.55 6.60 -6.59
CA GLU A 22 8.52 5.56 -6.63
C GLU A 22 9.05 4.33 -7.38
N VAL A 23 8.78 3.15 -6.83
CA VAL A 23 9.05 1.88 -7.49
C VAL A 23 7.76 1.07 -7.65
N ASP A 24 7.64 0.39 -8.78
CA ASP A 24 6.59 -0.59 -9.01
C ASP A 24 6.90 -1.86 -8.17
N PRO A 25 5.96 -2.35 -7.35
CA PRO A 25 6.14 -3.60 -6.60
C PRO A 25 6.60 -4.80 -7.44
N HIS A 26 6.29 -4.86 -8.74
CA HIS A 26 6.75 -5.95 -9.63
C HIS A 26 8.27 -5.94 -9.88
N THR A 27 8.96 -4.83 -9.65
CA THR A 27 10.42 -4.75 -9.81
C THR A 27 11.17 -5.13 -8.54
N LEU A 28 10.45 -5.48 -7.47
CA LEU A 28 11.02 -5.85 -6.19
C LEU A 28 10.94 -7.37 -5.96
N PRO A 29 11.86 -7.93 -5.16
CA PRO A 29 11.84 -9.35 -4.81
C PRO A 29 10.79 -9.65 -3.72
N LEU A 30 9.53 -9.32 -3.99
CA LEU A 30 8.41 -9.62 -3.09
C LEU A 30 7.93 -11.07 -3.28
N GLY A 31 7.31 -11.63 -2.26
CA GLY A 31 6.72 -12.97 -2.28
C GLY A 31 5.68 -13.14 -3.39
N ALA A 32 5.54 -14.37 -3.87
CA ALA A 32 4.72 -14.69 -5.04
C ALA A 32 3.29 -14.14 -4.91
N GLY A 33 2.85 -13.39 -5.92
CA GLY A 33 1.50 -12.83 -5.99
C GLY A 33 1.28 -11.57 -5.14
N LEU A 34 2.27 -11.08 -4.38
CA LEU A 34 2.10 -9.87 -3.57
C LEU A 34 2.04 -8.61 -4.45
N ALA A 35 2.90 -8.51 -5.46
CA ALA A 35 2.89 -7.37 -6.38
C ALA A 35 1.53 -7.25 -7.10
N GLU A 36 0.99 -8.36 -7.59
CA GLU A 36 -0.33 -8.42 -8.22
C GLU A 36 -1.43 -8.01 -7.22
N ALA A 37 -1.40 -8.57 -6.00
CA ALA A 37 -2.39 -8.23 -4.98
C ALA A 37 -2.37 -6.76 -4.58
N LEU A 38 -1.19 -6.12 -4.57
CA LEU A 38 -1.02 -4.69 -4.33
C LEU A 38 -1.67 -3.86 -5.44
N HIS A 39 -1.39 -4.18 -6.70
CA HIS A 39 -1.97 -3.46 -7.83
C HIS A 39 -3.48 -3.66 -7.95
N GLU A 40 -3.99 -4.87 -7.72
CA GLU A 40 -5.43 -5.12 -7.69
C GLU A 40 -6.12 -4.34 -6.57
N TRP A 41 -5.50 -4.25 -5.39
CA TRP A 41 -6.01 -3.40 -4.32
C TRP A 41 -6.04 -1.91 -4.71
N ALA A 42 -4.99 -1.40 -5.35
CA ALA A 42 -4.91 0.00 -5.76
C ALA A 42 -5.98 0.37 -6.80
N LYS A 43 -6.26 -0.53 -7.76
CA LYS A 43 -7.36 -0.35 -8.73
C LYS A 43 -8.73 -0.29 -8.04
N VAL A 44 -8.97 -1.16 -7.06
CA VAL A 44 -10.21 -1.14 -6.28
C VAL A 44 -10.33 0.13 -5.45
N ALA A 45 -9.23 0.57 -4.81
CA ALA A 45 -9.20 1.81 -4.05
C ALA A 45 -9.61 3.01 -4.92
N GLU A 46 -8.99 3.14 -6.10
CA GLU A 46 -9.32 4.21 -7.04
C GLU A 46 -10.79 4.16 -7.48
N ALA A 47 -11.30 2.96 -7.79
CA ALA A 47 -12.70 2.79 -8.18
C ALA A 47 -13.66 3.23 -7.06
N VAL A 48 -13.39 2.82 -5.82
CA VAL A 48 -14.21 3.20 -4.64
C VAL A 48 -14.21 4.70 -4.44
N LEU A 49 -13.05 5.35 -4.46
CA LEU A 49 -12.91 6.80 -4.26
C LEU A 49 -13.59 7.63 -5.34
N ARG A 50 -13.72 7.09 -6.56
CA ARG A 50 -14.43 7.76 -7.66
C ARG A 50 -15.94 7.71 -7.50
N THR A 51 -16.46 6.70 -6.80
CA THR A 51 -17.91 6.41 -6.72
C THR A 51 -18.56 6.80 -5.40
N ASP A 52 -17.81 6.86 -4.30
CA ASP A 52 -18.32 7.02 -2.94
C ASP A 52 -17.75 8.32 -2.31
N PRO A 53 -18.57 9.29 -1.86
CA PRO A 53 -18.05 10.48 -1.21
C PRO A 53 -17.26 10.11 0.07
N PRO A 54 -16.07 10.71 0.30
CA PRO A 54 -15.10 10.18 1.24
C PRO A 54 -15.46 10.57 2.69
N ALA A 55 -15.87 9.59 3.49
CA ALA A 55 -15.56 9.49 4.93
C ALA A 55 -16.15 8.22 5.59
N ASP A 56 -17.40 7.84 5.25
CA ASP A 56 -18.19 6.92 6.11
C ASP A 56 -18.71 5.65 5.40
N GLY A 57 -18.27 5.39 4.17
CA GLY A 57 -18.69 4.23 3.38
C GLY A 57 -18.03 2.92 3.83
N ALA A 58 -18.81 1.86 4.03
CA ALA A 58 -18.30 0.51 4.36
C ALA A 58 -17.26 0.00 3.34
N ALA A 59 -17.33 0.43 2.08
CA ALA A 59 -16.36 0.11 1.04
C ALA A 59 -14.98 0.73 1.31
N GLY A 60 -14.93 2.00 1.72
CA GLY A 60 -13.68 2.67 2.11
C GLY A 60 -12.99 1.97 3.27
N ALA A 61 -13.75 1.59 4.31
CA ALA A 61 -13.20 0.85 5.45
C ALA A 61 -12.57 -0.50 5.05
N LEU A 62 -13.15 -1.19 4.07
CA LEU A 62 -12.60 -2.44 3.53
C LEU A 62 -11.31 -2.21 2.72
N VAL A 63 -11.27 -1.17 1.90
CA VAL A 63 -10.05 -0.76 1.16
C VAL A 63 -8.92 -0.44 2.12
N ALA A 64 -9.19 0.37 3.15
CA ALA A 64 -8.24 0.75 4.19
C ALA A 64 -7.69 -0.47 4.94
N ARG A 65 -8.59 -1.38 5.38
CA ARG A 65 -8.20 -2.60 6.08
C ARG A 65 -7.37 -3.53 5.20
N ARG A 66 -7.73 -3.68 3.92
CA ARG A 66 -6.98 -4.51 2.98
C ARG A 66 -5.60 -3.93 2.70
N GLY A 67 -5.49 -2.61 2.55
CA GLY A 67 -4.22 -1.91 2.38
C GLY A 67 -3.26 -2.17 3.53
N ARG A 68 -3.72 -2.03 4.78
CA ARG A 68 -2.92 -2.35 5.98
C ARG A 68 -2.44 -3.81 6.02
N GLN A 69 -3.29 -4.77 5.62
CA GLN A 69 -2.89 -6.17 5.55
C GLN A 69 -1.79 -6.41 4.50
N LEU A 70 -1.89 -5.76 3.34
CA LEU A 70 -0.87 -5.85 2.30
C LEU A 70 0.42 -5.16 2.73
N ALA A 71 0.35 -3.99 3.37
CA ALA A 71 1.51 -3.32 3.95
C ALA A 71 2.27 -4.20 4.94
N GLY A 72 1.56 -4.96 5.80
CA GLY A 72 2.19 -5.91 6.72
C GLY A 72 2.94 -7.04 6.00
N ARG A 73 2.41 -7.52 4.88
CA ARG A 73 3.11 -8.52 4.04
C ARG A 73 4.35 -7.93 3.38
N VAL A 74 4.27 -6.68 2.88
CA VAL A 74 5.43 -5.98 2.33
C VAL A 74 6.49 -5.79 3.42
N ALA A 75 6.09 -5.35 4.61
CA ALA A 75 7.01 -5.15 5.73
C ALA A 75 7.72 -6.46 6.13
N ALA A 76 6.99 -7.58 6.15
CA ALA A 76 7.55 -8.90 6.39
C ALA A 76 8.56 -9.31 5.30
N ASP A 77 8.20 -9.21 4.01
CA ASP A 77 9.10 -9.55 2.89
C ASP A 77 10.35 -8.67 2.85
N MET A 78 10.22 -7.39 3.25
CA MET A 78 11.34 -6.44 3.32
C MET A 78 12.17 -6.59 4.60
N GLY A 79 11.68 -7.30 5.61
CA GLY A 79 12.31 -7.39 6.93
C GLY A 79 12.43 -6.03 7.64
N ALA A 80 11.59 -5.05 7.30
CA ALA A 80 11.69 -3.68 7.79
C ALA A 80 10.30 -3.01 7.86
N PRO A 81 10.10 -2.02 8.75
CA PRO A 81 8.85 -1.29 8.82
C PRO A 81 8.55 -0.54 7.52
N VAL A 82 7.27 -0.51 7.14
CA VAL A 82 6.78 0.17 5.94
C VAL A 82 5.72 1.20 6.35
N ALA A 83 5.89 2.44 5.91
CA ALA A 83 4.81 3.41 6.01
C ALA A 83 3.69 3.01 5.04
N TYR A 84 2.44 3.19 5.44
CA TYR A 84 1.26 2.94 4.63
C TYR A 84 0.40 4.19 4.65
N THR A 85 0.11 4.73 3.47
CA THR A 85 -0.80 5.87 3.32
C THR A 85 -2.18 5.35 2.94
N ASP A 86 -3.16 5.59 3.80
CA ASP A 86 -4.54 5.19 3.59
C ASP A 86 -5.14 6.00 2.43
N PRO A 87 -5.53 5.38 1.31
CA PRO A 87 -6.04 6.12 0.16
C PRO A 87 -7.42 6.76 0.44
N VAL A 88 -8.11 6.35 1.51
CA VAL A 88 -9.44 6.87 1.88
C VAL A 88 -9.33 8.13 2.73
N THR A 89 -8.43 8.14 3.71
CA THR A 89 -8.30 9.25 4.66
C THR A 89 -7.08 10.14 4.38
N GLY A 90 -6.11 9.65 3.62
CA GLY A 90 -4.80 10.27 3.45
C GLY A 90 -3.88 10.12 4.67
N GLU A 91 -4.34 9.45 5.74
CA GLU A 91 -3.53 9.26 6.94
C GLU A 91 -2.41 8.25 6.69
N GLN A 92 -1.22 8.57 7.20
CA GLN A 92 -0.07 7.69 7.13
C GLN A 92 0.10 6.93 8.46
N HIS A 93 0.33 5.62 8.37
CA HIS A 93 0.61 4.75 9.49
C HIS A 93 1.88 3.95 9.26
N VAL A 94 2.69 3.73 10.30
CA VAL A 94 3.81 2.79 10.22
C VAL A 94 3.29 1.38 10.50
N VAL A 95 3.60 0.45 9.59
CA VAL A 95 3.31 -0.98 9.75
C VAL A 95 4.61 -1.72 9.98
N GLU A 96 4.74 -2.30 11.16
CA GLU A 96 5.92 -3.08 11.55
C GLU A 96 6.01 -4.39 10.77
N ALA A 97 7.24 -4.84 10.52
CA ALA A 97 7.48 -6.20 10.04
C ALA A 97 7.08 -7.17 11.15
N ALA A 98 6.19 -8.11 10.85
CA ALA A 98 5.90 -9.19 11.79
C ALA A 98 7.18 -10.01 11.99
N PRO A 99 7.53 -10.40 13.23
CA PRO A 99 8.66 -11.29 13.46
C PRO A 99 8.42 -12.62 12.75
N ASP A 100 9.44 -13.12 12.06
CA ASP A 100 9.42 -14.45 11.43
C ASP A 100 9.15 -15.51 12.53
N PRO A 101 8.17 -16.43 12.36
CA PRO A 101 7.81 -17.41 13.38
C PRO A 101 8.88 -18.49 13.64
#